data_AF-A0A7C2PWM4-F1
#
_entry.id   AF-A0A7C2PWM4-F1
#
_cell.length_a   1.000
_cell.length_b   1.000
_cell.length_c   1.000
_cell.angle_alpha   90.00
_cell.angle_beta   90.00
_cell.angle_gamma   90.00
#
_symmetry.space_group_name_H-M   'P 1'
#
loop_
_entity.id
_entity.type
_entity.pdbx_description
1 polymer ?
#
loop_
_entity_poly.entity_id
_entity_poly.type
_entity_poly.pdbx_seq_one_letter_code
_entity_poly.pdbx_strand_id
1 'polypeptide(L)'
;MTASAARFSVVGDNSGAVPFTYAYTPANFTATLTFSGPRGPDRYTVTVDDAIASSAAGIALDGEIVGTTLPSGDGQAGGDAVYTFRVAPPCPADLDGDGQVALGDLAILLAHYGTTSGASPDDGDLDLDGDVDLSDLAQFLAAFGTSCT
;
A
#
# COMPACT_ATOMS: atom_id res chain seq x y z
N MET A 1 -7.14 7.83 24.06
CA MET A 1 -7.24 6.53 23.36
C MET A 1 -6.61 5.47 24.24
N THR A 2 -7.27 4.33 24.40
CA THR A 2 -6.69 3.13 25.01
C THR A 2 -6.29 2.17 23.90
N ALA A 3 -5.02 2.22 23.51
CA ALA A 3 -4.48 1.38 22.46
C ALA A 3 -3.05 0.97 22.79
N SER A 4 -2.68 -0.21 22.31
CA SER A 4 -1.33 -0.75 22.42
C SER A 4 -0.88 -1.24 21.04
N ALA A 5 0.41 -1.53 20.88
CA ALA A 5 0.94 -2.06 19.63
C ALA A 5 0.18 -3.31 19.12
N ALA A 6 -0.38 -4.12 20.02
CA ALA A 6 -1.12 -5.34 19.68
C ALA A 6 -2.44 -5.10 18.93
N ARG A 7 -2.91 -3.85 18.84
CA ARG A 7 -4.12 -3.45 18.10
C ARG A 7 -3.83 -3.02 16.66
N PHE A 8 -2.57 -3.10 16.25
CA PHE A 8 -2.12 -2.74 14.92
C PHE A 8 -1.44 -3.95 14.30
N SER A 9 -1.64 -4.17 13.01
CA SER A 9 -0.81 -5.07 12.23
C SER A 9 -0.45 -4.43 10.89
N VAL A 10 0.76 -4.72 10.42
CA VAL A 10 1.22 -4.34 9.09
C VAL A 10 1.70 -5.62 8.42
N VAL A 11 1.12 -5.95 7.27
CA VAL A 11 1.42 -7.18 6.53
C VAL A 11 1.68 -6.80 5.08
N GLY A 12 2.87 -7.13 4.56
CA GLY A 12 3.17 -7.07 3.14
C GLY A 12 2.67 -8.31 2.42
N ASP A 13 2.19 -8.16 1.18
CA ASP A 13 1.73 -9.28 0.36
C ASP A 13 2.85 -10.32 0.16
N ASN A 14 4.08 -9.85 -0.06
CA ASN A 14 5.26 -10.70 -0.21
C ASN A 14 6.14 -10.75 1.05
N SER A 15 6.23 -9.62 1.77
CA SER A 15 7.09 -9.47 2.95
C SER A 15 6.52 -10.14 4.20
N GLY A 16 5.23 -10.47 4.22
CA GLY A 16 4.53 -10.98 5.39
C GLY A 16 4.45 -9.95 6.52
N ALA A 17 4.35 -10.43 7.78
CA ALA A 17 4.20 -9.56 8.94
C ALA A 17 5.41 -8.64 9.16
N VAL A 18 5.16 -7.33 9.23
CA VAL A 18 6.19 -6.30 9.38
C VAL A 18 6.24 -5.80 10.82
N PRO A 19 7.38 -5.93 11.53
CA PRO A 19 7.53 -5.43 12.88
C PRO A 19 7.64 -3.90 12.91
N PHE A 20 7.08 -3.29 13.96
CA PHE A 20 7.11 -1.85 14.20
C PHE A 20 7.13 -1.54 15.70
N THR A 21 7.49 -0.32 16.05
CA THR A 21 7.22 0.26 17.38
C THR A 21 6.02 1.20 17.30
N TYR A 22 5.28 1.31 18.41
CA TYR A 22 4.06 2.11 18.49
C TYR A 22 4.23 3.26 19.49
N ALA A 23 3.75 4.43 19.10
CA ALA A 23 3.59 5.59 19.97
C ALA A 23 2.24 6.27 19.73
N TYR A 24 1.70 6.91 20.76
CA TYR A 24 0.49 7.71 20.67
C TYR A 24 0.74 9.11 21.22
N THR A 25 0.36 10.13 20.46
CA THR A 25 0.45 11.55 20.84
C THR A 25 -0.97 12.07 21.14
N PRO A 26 -1.35 12.26 22.42
CA PRO A 26 -2.71 12.66 22.78
C PRO A 26 -3.09 14.08 22.35
N ALA A 27 -2.12 14.97 22.19
CA ALA A 27 -2.35 16.39 21.88
C ALA A 27 -3.02 16.60 20.51
N ASN A 28 -2.80 15.67 19.57
CA ASN A 28 -3.32 15.72 18.21
C ASN A 28 -3.90 14.38 17.75
N PHE A 29 -4.22 13.50 18.69
CA PHE A 29 -4.80 12.17 18.44
C PHE A 29 -4.04 11.32 17.42
N THR A 30 -2.70 11.45 17.37
CA THR A 30 -1.88 10.75 16.36
C THR A 30 -1.30 9.44 16.90
N ALA A 31 -1.61 8.32 16.24
CA ALA A 31 -0.91 7.06 16.38
C ALA A 31 0.26 7.01 15.39
N THR A 32 1.44 6.59 15.84
CA THR A 32 2.64 6.48 15.01
C THR A 32 3.17 5.05 15.08
N LEU A 33 3.28 4.42 13.91
CA LEU A 33 3.96 3.14 13.71
C LEU A 33 5.33 3.44 13.11
N THR A 34 6.41 3.04 13.79
CA THR A 34 7.79 3.26 13.32
C THR A 34 8.43 1.93 12.95
N PHE A 35 8.81 1.81 11.68
CA PHE A 35 9.55 0.65 11.17
C PHE A 35 11.03 0.77 11.49
N SER A 36 11.71 -0.37 11.69
CA SER A 36 13.15 -0.40 12.00
C SER A 36 14.06 0.03 10.85
N GLY A 37 13.52 0.24 9.65
CA GLY A 37 14.22 0.75 8.48
C GLY A 37 13.30 0.90 7.27
N PRO A 38 13.83 1.39 6.13
CA PRO A 38 13.09 1.49 4.88
C PRO A 38 12.42 0.17 4.53
N ARG A 39 11.21 0.23 3.98
CA ARG A 39 10.47 -0.92 3.50
C ARG A 39 10.80 -1.14 2.03
N GLY A 40 10.98 -2.41 1.65
CA GLY A 40 11.20 -2.77 0.25
C GLY A 40 9.91 -2.66 -0.56
N PRO A 41 10.00 -2.80 -1.89
CA PRO A 41 8.84 -2.76 -2.77
C PRO A 41 7.85 -3.85 -2.40
N ASP A 42 6.61 -3.45 -2.11
CA ASP A 42 5.52 -4.35 -1.74
C ASP A 42 4.21 -3.57 -1.66
N ARG A 43 3.09 -4.29 -1.58
CA ARG A 43 1.84 -3.75 -1.06
C ARG A 43 1.74 -4.12 0.42
N TYR A 44 1.54 -3.12 1.26
CA TYR A 44 1.37 -3.30 2.71
C TYR A 44 -0.07 -2.99 3.10
N THR A 45 -0.68 -3.93 3.81
CA THR A 45 -1.98 -3.76 4.47
C THR A 45 -1.75 -3.39 5.93
N VAL A 46 -2.34 -2.28 6.37
CA VAL A 46 -2.41 -1.88 7.76
C VAL A 46 -3.82 -2.16 8.27
N THR A 47 -3.91 -2.91 9.36
CA THR A 47 -5.16 -3.16 10.09
C THR A 47 -5.07 -2.53 11.46
N VAL A 48 -6.10 -1.78 11.81
CA VAL A 48 -6.31 -1.19 13.12
C VAL A 48 -7.57 -1.80 13.71
N ASP A 49 -7.39 -2.61 14.75
CA ASP A 49 -8.45 -3.41 15.38
C ASP A 49 -9.46 -2.52 16.13
N ASP A 50 -10.75 -2.83 15.96
CA ASP A 50 -11.87 -2.05 16.49
C ASP A 50 -11.98 -2.00 18.02
N ALA A 51 -11.26 -2.86 18.74
CA ALA A 51 -11.23 -2.82 20.20
C ALA A 51 -10.36 -1.66 20.75
N ILE A 52 -9.76 -0.85 19.87
CA ILE A 52 -9.30 0.48 20.24
C ILE A 52 -10.49 1.33 20.64
N ALA A 53 -10.39 1.96 21.81
CA ALA A 53 -11.46 2.81 22.32
C ALA A 53 -11.00 4.20 22.73
N SER A 54 -11.93 5.16 22.67
CA SER A 54 -11.77 6.47 23.28
C SER A 54 -11.61 6.34 24.79
N SER A 55 -10.65 7.06 25.37
CA SER A 55 -10.38 7.00 26.82
C SER A 55 -11.45 7.71 27.65
N ALA A 56 -12.24 8.59 27.05
CA ALA A 56 -13.26 9.38 27.75
C ALA A 56 -14.58 8.61 27.92
N ALA A 57 -14.99 7.83 26.91
CA ALA A 57 -16.30 7.21 26.86
C ALA A 57 -16.27 5.70 26.55
N GLY A 58 -15.10 5.12 26.27
CA GLY A 58 -14.98 3.70 25.93
C GLY A 58 -15.62 3.34 24.58
N ILE A 59 -15.88 4.32 23.72
CA ILE A 59 -16.45 4.12 22.38
C ILE A 59 -15.36 3.53 21.48
N ALA A 60 -15.66 2.40 20.84
CA ALA A 60 -14.82 1.70 19.86
C ALA A 60 -14.56 2.55 18.60
N LEU A 61 -13.62 2.13 17.76
CA LEU A 61 -13.40 2.77 16.45
C LEU A 61 -14.63 2.62 15.56
N ASP A 62 -14.90 3.63 14.73
CA ASP A 62 -15.76 3.60 13.55
C ASP A 62 -14.87 3.46 12.31
N GLY A 63 -14.17 2.32 12.23
CA GLY A 63 -12.96 2.18 11.43
C GLY A 63 -13.19 2.04 9.93
N GLU A 64 -14.41 1.80 9.46
CA GLU A 64 -14.68 1.40 8.08
C GLU A 64 -14.17 2.43 7.06
N ILE A 65 -13.29 1.99 6.15
CA ILE A 65 -12.79 2.84 5.06
C ILE A 65 -13.47 2.41 3.77
N VAL A 66 -14.29 3.30 3.20
CA VAL A 66 -14.92 3.12 1.89
C VAL A 66 -14.20 4.00 0.87
N GLY A 67 -13.43 3.37 -0.01
CA GLY A 67 -12.61 4.07 -1.00
C GLY A 67 -11.49 4.88 -0.35
N THR A 68 -11.38 6.17 -0.71
CA THR A 68 -10.33 7.09 -0.22
C THR A 68 -10.90 8.30 0.53
N THR A 69 -12.18 8.25 0.90
CA THR A 69 -12.87 9.39 1.53
C THR A 69 -12.56 9.47 3.02
N LEU A 70 -12.15 10.65 3.47
CA LEU A 70 -11.99 10.97 4.90
C LEU A 70 -12.90 12.16 5.27
N PRO A 71 -13.46 12.20 6.50
CA PRO A 71 -13.32 11.20 7.57
C PRO A 71 -13.98 9.86 7.22
N SER A 72 -13.36 8.76 7.69
CA SER A 72 -13.84 7.39 7.52
C SER A 72 -15.00 7.07 8.48
N GLY A 73 -15.48 5.82 8.44
CA GLY A 73 -16.54 5.30 9.30
C GLY A 73 -17.94 5.46 8.70
N ASP A 74 -18.90 4.72 9.24
CA ASP A 74 -20.33 4.83 8.91
C ASP A 74 -21.15 5.57 9.99
N GLY A 75 -20.46 6.08 11.03
CA GLY A 75 -21.05 6.74 12.19
C GLY A 75 -21.53 5.80 13.30
N GLN A 76 -21.25 4.50 13.19
CA GLN A 76 -21.48 3.50 14.23
C GLN A 76 -20.13 3.02 14.77
N ALA A 77 -20.09 2.72 16.08
CA ALA A 77 -18.90 2.16 16.69
C ALA A 77 -18.79 0.66 16.36
N GLY A 78 -17.59 0.25 15.96
CA GLY A 78 -17.23 -1.08 15.48
C GLY A 78 -16.44 -1.00 14.18
N GLY A 79 -15.83 -2.12 13.81
CA GLY A 79 -15.18 -2.29 12.51
C GLY A 79 -13.74 -1.82 12.46
N ASP A 80 -12.91 -2.66 11.85
CA ASP A 80 -11.48 -2.41 11.71
C ASP A 80 -11.23 -1.31 10.67
N ALA A 81 -10.28 -0.43 10.96
CA ALA A 81 -9.73 0.43 9.91
C ALA A 81 -8.66 -0.35 9.15
N VAL A 82 -8.98 -0.70 7.90
CA VAL A 82 -8.09 -1.42 6.99
C VAL A 82 -7.77 -0.54 5.81
N TYR A 83 -6.49 -0.25 5.59
CA TYR A 83 -6.03 0.47 4.42
C TYR A 83 -4.74 -0.13 3.88
N THR A 84 -4.51 0.03 2.58
CA THR A 84 -3.29 -0.44 1.92
C THR A 84 -2.48 0.72 1.39
N PHE A 85 -1.16 0.61 1.48
CA PHE A 85 -0.24 1.48 0.75
C PHE A 85 0.77 0.63 -0.01
N ARG A 86 1.31 1.18 -1.10
CA ARG A 86 2.38 0.52 -1.86
C ARG A 86 3.69 1.27 -1.65
N VAL A 87 4.77 0.52 -1.57
CA VAL A 87 6.13 1.04 -1.78
C VAL A 87 6.52 0.61 -3.18
N ALA A 88 6.70 1.58 -4.08
CA ALA A 88 7.10 1.29 -5.44
C ALA A 88 8.58 0.85 -5.49
N PRO A 89 8.95 -0.05 -6.41
CA PRO A 89 10.35 -0.28 -6.72
C PRO A 89 11.01 1.01 -7.22
N PRO A 90 12.34 1.16 -7.02
CA PRO A 90 13.07 2.32 -7.51
C PRO A 90 12.98 2.46 -9.04
N CYS A 91 12.68 1.36 -9.73
CA CYS A 91 12.55 1.28 -11.18
C CYS A 91 11.27 0.52 -11.54
N PRO A 92 10.09 1.17 -11.55
CA PRO A 92 8.82 0.49 -11.79
C PRO A 92 8.70 -0.18 -13.15
N ALA A 93 9.45 0.28 -14.15
CA ALA A 93 9.43 -0.28 -15.50
C ALA A 93 10.43 -1.45 -15.69
N ASP A 94 11.21 -1.80 -14.68
CA ASP A 94 12.05 -3.01 -14.64
C ASP A 94 11.20 -4.14 -14.05
N LEU A 95 10.48 -4.82 -14.93
CA LEU A 95 9.44 -5.80 -14.62
C LEU A 95 10.02 -7.21 -14.42
N ASP A 96 11.19 -7.51 -14.99
CA ASP A 96 11.89 -8.76 -14.74
C ASP A 96 12.92 -8.69 -13.60
N GLY A 97 13.23 -7.48 -13.12
CA GLY A 97 14.10 -7.21 -11.99
C GLY A 97 15.59 -7.38 -12.30
N ASP A 98 15.98 -7.32 -13.58
CA ASP A 98 17.37 -7.47 -14.00
C ASP A 98 18.21 -6.18 -13.83
N GLY A 99 17.57 -5.08 -13.44
CA GLY A 99 18.18 -3.77 -13.24
C GLY A 99 18.23 -2.89 -14.49
N GLN A 100 17.53 -3.26 -15.57
CA GLN A 100 17.45 -2.49 -16.80
C GLN A 100 16.01 -2.43 -17.30
N VAL A 101 15.60 -1.27 -17.82
CA VAL A 101 14.32 -1.14 -18.52
C VAL A 101 14.55 -1.40 -20.00
N ALA A 102 14.30 -2.63 -20.46
CA ALA A 102 14.68 -3.11 -21.78
C ALA A 102 13.56 -3.90 -22.48
N LEU A 103 13.91 -4.63 -23.54
CA LEU A 103 12.93 -5.40 -24.33
C LEU A 103 12.33 -6.59 -23.56
N GLY A 104 13.02 -7.06 -22.50
CA GLY A 104 12.49 -8.10 -21.61
C GLY A 104 11.24 -7.60 -20.89
N ASP A 105 11.34 -6.44 -20.26
CA ASP A 105 10.23 -5.78 -19.57
C ASP A 105 9.10 -5.39 -20.52
N LEU A 106 9.44 -4.87 -21.70
CA LEU A 106 8.44 -4.56 -22.71
C LEU A 106 7.64 -5.82 -23.10
N ALA A 107 8.29 -6.98 -23.19
CA ALA A 107 7.61 -8.23 -23.50
C ALA A 107 6.65 -8.66 -22.38
N ILE A 108 7.00 -8.40 -21.11
CA ILE A 108 6.13 -8.66 -19.96
C ILE A 108 4.88 -7.75 -20.00
N LEU A 109 5.08 -6.44 -20.19
CA LEU A 109 3.98 -5.49 -20.29
C LEU A 109 3.04 -5.85 -21.46
N LEU A 110 3.60 -6.13 -22.63
CA LEU A 110 2.81 -6.51 -23.81
C LEU A 110 2.09 -7.86 -23.67
N ALA A 111 2.57 -8.75 -22.79
CA ALA A 111 1.90 -10.01 -22.52
C ALA A 111 0.59 -9.83 -21.72
N HIS A 112 0.50 -8.75 -20.92
CA HIS A 112 -0.69 -8.41 -20.13
C HIS A 112 -1.49 -7.24 -20.70
N TYR A 113 -1.05 -6.66 -21.80
CA TYR A 113 -1.70 -5.52 -22.44
C TYR A 113 -3.17 -5.80 -22.77
N GLY A 114 -4.05 -4.89 -22.37
CA GLY A 114 -5.51 -5.03 -22.47
C GLY A 114 -6.16 -5.74 -21.28
N THR A 115 -5.42 -6.03 -20.21
CA THR A 115 -6.01 -6.36 -18.90
C THR A 115 -6.84 -5.17 -18.44
N THR A 116 -8.12 -5.37 -18.14
CA THR A 116 -9.05 -4.26 -17.84
C THR A 116 -9.29 -4.03 -16.35
N SER A 117 -8.78 -4.90 -15.48
CA SER A 117 -8.92 -4.80 -14.03
C SER A 117 -8.08 -5.86 -13.33
N GLY A 118 -7.55 -5.53 -12.16
CA GLY A 118 -6.83 -6.47 -11.30
C GLY A 118 -5.38 -6.71 -11.73
N ALA A 119 -4.85 -5.88 -12.63
CA ALA A 119 -3.43 -5.87 -12.94
C ALA A 119 -2.61 -5.45 -11.73
N SER A 120 -1.39 -5.97 -11.67
CA SER A 120 -0.38 -5.57 -10.71
C SER A 120 0.78 -4.85 -11.43
N PRO A 121 1.65 -4.14 -10.70
CA PRO A 121 2.82 -3.51 -11.30
C PRO A 121 3.70 -4.50 -12.07
N ASP A 122 3.82 -5.73 -11.57
CA ASP A 122 4.61 -6.80 -12.20
C ASP A 122 3.98 -7.27 -13.52
N ASP A 123 2.68 -7.04 -13.72
CA ASP A 123 1.99 -7.29 -14.99
C ASP A 123 2.18 -6.13 -15.99
N GLY A 124 2.68 -4.98 -15.53
CA GLY A 124 2.88 -3.78 -16.35
C GLY A 124 1.89 -2.65 -16.07
N ASP A 125 1.12 -2.68 -14.96
CA ASP A 125 0.30 -1.56 -14.47
C ASP A 125 1.19 -0.53 -13.75
N LEU A 126 1.70 0.45 -14.50
CA LEU A 126 2.69 1.42 -14.04
C LEU A 126 2.05 2.68 -13.42
N ASP A 127 0.81 3.05 -13.74
CA ASP A 127 0.09 4.12 -13.01
C ASP A 127 -0.76 3.63 -11.83
N LEU A 128 -0.85 2.32 -11.62
CA LEU A 128 -1.52 1.68 -10.48
C LEU A 128 -3.05 1.85 -10.51
N ASP A 129 -3.64 2.00 -11.69
CA ASP A 129 -5.09 2.12 -11.83
C ASP A 129 -5.81 0.76 -11.91
N GLY A 130 -5.04 -0.32 -11.99
CA GLY A 130 -5.50 -1.70 -11.98
C GLY A 130 -5.74 -2.27 -13.38
N ASP A 131 -5.42 -1.57 -14.45
CA ASP A 131 -5.45 -2.07 -15.81
C ASP A 131 -4.06 -2.03 -16.49
N VAL A 132 -3.94 -2.54 -17.72
CA VAL A 132 -2.68 -2.44 -18.49
C VAL A 132 -3.01 -1.90 -19.88
N ASP A 133 -2.75 -0.61 -20.09
CA ASP A 133 -3.17 0.10 -21.29
C ASP A 133 -2.10 1.03 -21.90
N LEU A 134 -2.54 1.97 -22.75
CA LEU A 134 -1.62 2.92 -23.40
C LEU A 134 -0.90 3.86 -22.40
N SER A 135 -1.52 4.15 -21.26
CA SER A 135 -0.98 4.99 -20.20
C SER A 135 0.25 4.34 -19.58
N ASP A 136 0.17 3.04 -19.29
CA ASP A 136 1.31 2.26 -18.81
C ASP A 136 2.41 2.15 -19.86
N LEU A 137 2.03 1.83 -21.09
CA LEU A 137 3.00 1.74 -22.18
C LEU A 137 3.72 3.09 -22.39
N ALA A 138 3.02 4.21 -22.26
CA ALA A 138 3.64 5.54 -22.38
C ALA A 138 4.64 5.80 -21.24
N GLN A 139 4.31 5.41 -20.01
CA GLN A 139 5.23 5.50 -18.86
C GLN A 139 6.45 4.59 -19.04
N PHE A 140 6.23 3.36 -19.51
CA PHE A 140 7.29 2.42 -19.82
C PHE A 140 8.27 3.01 -20.85
N LEU A 141 7.75 3.53 -21.96
CA LEU A 141 8.57 4.12 -23.03
C LEU A 141 9.33 5.37 -22.58
N ALA A 142 8.82 6.12 -21.60
CA ALA A 142 9.53 7.24 -21.01
C ALA A 142 10.76 6.80 -20.19
N ALA A 143 10.76 5.57 -19.66
CA ALA A 143 11.85 4.97 -18.91
C ALA A 143 12.73 4.01 -19.75
N PHE A 144 12.37 3.74 -21.00
CA PHE A 144 13.06 2.73 -21.82
C PHE A 144 14.55 3.04 -22.02
N GLY A 145 15.39 2.01 -21.83
CA GLY A 145 16.84 2.10 -21.94
C GLY A 145 17.54 2.68 -20.70
N THR A 146 16.80 2.93 -19.61
CA THR A 146 17.40 3.33 -18.33
C THR A 146 17.95 2.14 -17.57
N SER A 147 18.98 2.37 -16.76
CA SER A 147 19.52 1.39 -15.81
C SER A 147 19.13 1.80 -14.39
N CYS A 148 18.70 0.83 -13.60
CA CYS A 148 18.19 1.00 -12.26
C CYS A 148 19.38 0.86 -11.28
N THR A 149 19.95 1.98 -10.84
CA THR A 149 21.11 2.03 -9.91
C THR A 149 20.72 2.50 -8.52
#